data_AF-A0A8C0D7F8-F1
#
_entry.id   AF-A0A8C0D7F8-F1
#
_cell.length_a   1.000
_cell.length_b   1.000
_cell.length_c   1.000
_cell.angle_alpha   90.00
_cell.angle_beta   90.00
_cell.angle_gamma   90.00
#
_symmetry.space_group_name_H-M   'P 1'
#
loop_
_entity.id
_entity.type
_entity.pdbx_description
1 polymer ?
#
loop_
_entity_poly.entity_id
_entity_poly.type
_entity_poly.pdbx_seq_one_letter_code
_entity_poly.pdbx_strand_id
1 'polypeptide(L)'
;MKRPDLPSGFDGWQVVDSTPQETSSGIFCCGPCSVQSIKNGLVYMKYDTPFIFAEVNSDKIYWQRQGDGSFKVVYVEEKAIGSLVVTKAVGSNMREEVSHIYKHPEGSEEERKAVETAAAHGSKPNVYAIRDSAEDVALQVEAQDAVTGQDLTVCVVLTNCSSSPRTVKLHLYLSVTFYTGVSGSVFKECKKEVVLAPGASERTAMPVAYKEYRVHLVDQGTMLLNVSGHVKENTQVLAKQHTFRLRTPDLSLTLLRAAVVGQECEVQIVFQNPLPVTLTNVVFRLEGSGLQRPKTLNAGDIGGNKRVTLRQTFVPVRSGSRQLIASLDSPQLSQVHGVIQVDVAPAAGGRDSSDTRGNGCSGETIPMASGGA
;
A
#
# COMPACT_ATOMS: atom_id res chain seq x y z
N MET A 1 -6.51 -10.01 -21.85
CA MET A 1 -7.11 -11.11 -22.63
C MET A 1 -8.42 -10.63 -23.28
N LYS A 2 -8.93 -11.36 -24.28
CA LYS A 2 -10.29 -11.12 -24.80
C LYS A 2 -11.35 -11.58 -23.78
N ARG A 3 -12.53 -10.97 -23.81
CA ARG A 3 -13.71 -11.31 -22.99
C ARG A 3 -14.91 -11.63 -23.89
N PRO A 4 -14.88 -12.76 -24.63
CA PRO A 4 -15.98 -13.13 -25.52
C PRO A 4 -17.29 -13.44 -24.77
N ASP A 5 -17.21 -13.62 -23.46
CA ASP A 5 -18.33 -13.76 -22.54
C ASP A 5 -19.03 -12.43 -22.18
N LEU A 6 -18.42 -11.29 -22.51
CA LEU A 6 -18.95 -9.94 -22.30
C LEU A 6 -19.23 -9.24 -23.64
N PRO A 7 -19.99 -8.13 -23.64
CA PRO A 7 -20.13 -7.29 -24.83
C PRO A 7 -18.78 -6.74 -25.35
N SER A 8 -18.78 -6.19 -26.56
CA SER A 8 -17.59 -5.50 -27.08
C SER A 8 -17.18 -4.33 -26.18
N GLY A 9 -15.87 -4.18 -25.93
CA GLY A 9 -15.31 -3.09 -25.13
C GLY A 9 -14.73 -3.51 -23.78
N PHE A 10 -14.84 -4.78 -23.38
CA PHE A 10 -14.34 -5.29 -22.10
C PHE A 10 -13.04 -6.14 -22.19
N ASP A 11 -12.45 -6.22 -23.38
CA ASP A 11 -11.13 -6.82 -23.63
C ASP A 11 -10.00 -6.05 -22.91
N GLY A 12 -8.81 -6.66 -22.84
CA GLY A 12 -7.60 -6.01 -22.33
C GLY A 12 -7.22 -6.47 -20.92
N TRP A 13 -6.83 -5.54 -20.05
CA TRP A 13 -6.43 -5.84 -18.67
C TRP A 13 -7.61 -6.39 -17.87
N GLN A 14 -7.36 -7.49 -17.16
CA GLN A 14 -8.33 -8.11 -16.27
C GLN A 14 -7.71 -8.22 -14.89
N VAL A 15 -8.44 -7.79 -13.87
CA VAL A 15 -8.04 -7.92 -12.48
C VAL A 15 -8.27 -9.35 -12.03
N VAL A 16 -7.25 -9.94 -11.42
CA VAL A 16 -7.32 -11.21 -10.70
C VAL A 16 -6.67 -10.96 -9.35
N ASP A 17 -7.41 -11.19 -8.27
CA ASP A 17 -6.88 -11.13 -6.92
C ASP A 17 -6.93 -12.52 -6.28
N SER A 18 -5.75 -13.04 -5.95
CA SER A 18 -5.58 -14.33 -5.29
C SER A 18 -5.62 -14.22 -3.76
N THR A 19 -5.73 -13.00 -3.21
CA THR A 19 -5.84 -12.77 -1.77
C THR A 19 -7.22 -13.24 -1.30
N PRO A 20 -7.31 -14.19 -0.36
CA PRO A 20 -8.59 -14.64 0.17
C PRO A 20 -9.27 -13.53 0.98
N GLN A 21 -10.17 -12.77 0.36
CA GLN A 21 -10.94 -11.70 1.01
C GLN A 21 -12.40 -12.09 1.16
N GLU A 22 -13.11 -12.22 0.03
CA GLU A 22 -14.51 -12.67 -0.05
C GLU A 22 -14.61 -13.98 -0.85
N THR A 23 -15.65 -14.76 -0.61
CA THR A 23 -15.90 -15.97 -1.40
C THR A 23 -16.69 -15.64 -2.67
N SER A 24 -16.18 -16.02 -3.84
CA SER A 24 -16.94 -16.07 -5.08
C SER A 24 -17.48 -17.48 -5.29
N SER A 25 -18.81 -17.64 -5.28
CA SER A 25 -19.47 -18.95 -5.37
C SER A 25 -18.98 -19.99 -4.34
N GLY A 26 -18.64 -19.53 -3.13
CA GLY A 26 -18.16 -20.38 -2.03
C GLY A 26 -16.67 -20.72 -2.08
N ILE A 27 -15.90 -20.15 -3.01
CA ILE A 27 -14.44 -20.34 -3.12
C ILE A 27 -13.75 -18.99 -2.96
N PHE A 28 -12.61 -18.96 -2.25
CA PHE A 28 -11.78 -17.76 -2.16
C PHE A 28 -11.01 -17.53 -3.47
N CYS A 29 -11.61 -16.75 -4.35
CA CYS A 29 -11.02 -16.28 -5.59
C CYS A 29 -11.70 -14.97 -6.03
N CYS A 30 -11.02 -14.19 -6.86
CA CYS A 30 -11.56 -12.96 -7.41
C CYS A 30 -11.10 -12.75 -8.85
N GLY A 31 -12.05 -12.52 -9.75
CA GLY A 31 -11.82 -12.26 -11.18
C GLY A 31 -11.89 -13.49 -12.07
N PRO A 32 -11.58 -13.36 -13.37
CA PRO A 32 -11.08 -12.16 -14.05
C PRO A 32 -12.15 -11.06 -14.23
N CYS A 33 -11.85 -9.85 -13.78
CA CYS A 33 -12.73 -8.70 -13.88
C CYS A 33 -12.19 -7.66 -14.87
N SER A 34 -13.03 -7.18 -15.79
CA SER A 34 -12.59 -6.17 -16.75
C SER A 34 -12.36 -4.82 -16.06
N VAL A 35 -11.18 -4.24 -16.27
CA VAL A 35 -10.87 -2.88 -15.79
C VAL A 35 -11.88 -1.84 -16.32
N GLN A 36 -12.46 -2.06 -17.51
CA GLN A 36 -13.51 -1.20 -18.06
C GLN A 36 -14.84 -1.30 -17.31
N SER A 37 -15.18 -2.49 -16.79
CA SER A 37 -16.38 -2.65 -15.94
C SER A 37 -16.21 -1.89 -14.64
N ILE A 38 -15.00 -1.94 -14.04
CA ILE A 38 -14.66 -1.23 -12.82
C ILE A 38 -14.73 0.28 -13.05
N LYS A 39 -14.05 0.81 -14.07
CA LYS A 39 -14.02 2.25 -14.36
C LYS A 39 -15.40 2.89 -14.52
N ASN A 40 -16.34 2.15 -15.08
CA ASN A 40 -17.67 2.67 -15.39
C ASN A 40 -18.75 2.23 -14.39
N GLY A 41 -18.38 1.60 -13.27
CA GLY A 41 -19.33 1.17 -12.23
C GLY A 41 -20.30 0.08 -12.67
N LEU A 42 -19.95 -0.72 -13.70
CA LEU A 42 -20.81 -1.77 -14.25
C LEU A 42 -20.69 -3.05 -13.42
N VAL A 43 -21.03 -2.95 -12.14
CA VAL A 43 -20.81 -3.99 -11.12
C VAL A 43 -21.59 -5.28 -11.35
N TYR A 44 -22.58 -5.28 -12.23
CA TYR A 44 -23.32 -6.47 -12.64
C TYR A 44 -22.57 -7.35 -13.65
N MET A 45 -21.45 -6.87 -14.21
CA MET A 45 -20.61 -7.68 -15.10
C MET A 45 -19.83 -8.72 -14.31
N LYS A 46 -19.68 -9.93 -14.87
CA LYS A 46 -18.84 -10.97 -14.27
C LYS A 46 -17.35 -10.70 -14.51
N TYR A 47 -16.45 -11.09 -13.63
CA TYR A 47 -16.63 -11.72 -12.31
C TYR A 47 -16.28 -10.72 -11.21
N ASP A 48 -16.95 -10.79 -10.07
CA ASP A 48 -16.59 -10.09 -8.82
C ASP A 48 -16.41 -8.57 -8.93
N THR A 49 -16.98 -7.95 -9.97
CA THR A 49 -16.89 -6.50 -10.19
C THR A 49 -17.36 -5.65 -9.00
N PRO A 50 -18.43 -5.99 -8.24
CA PRO A 50 -18.82 -5.19 -7.09
C PRO A 50 -17.72 -5.10 -6.03
N PHE A 51 -17.02 -6.23 -5.82
CA PHE A 51 -15.94 -6.33 -4.84
C PHE A 51 -14.74 -5.48 -5.26
N ILE A 52 -14.24 -5.68 -6.48
CA ILE A 52 -13.06 -4.94 -6.98
C ILE A 52 -13.38 -3.45 -7.17
N PHE A 53 -14.61 -3.09 -7.56
CA PHE A 53 -15.03 -1.69 -7.62
C PHE A 53 -14.92 -1.02 -6.25
N ALA A 54 -15.34 -1.71 -5.19
CA ALA A 54 -15.26 -1.20 -3.83
C ALA A 54 -13.82 -0.95 -3.38
N GLU A 55 -12.84 -1.76 -3.81
CA GLU A 55 -11.42 -1.59 -3.45
C GLU A 55 -10.81 -0.26 -3.96
N VAL A 56 -11.38 0.34 -5.01
CA VAL A 56 -10.83 1.55 -5.65
C VAL A 56 -11.75 2.77 -5.62
N ASN A 57 -13.06 2.60 -5.34
CA ASN A 57 -14.06 3.68 -5.40
C ASN A 57 -14.97 3.79 -4.16
N SER A 58 -14.74 3.04 -3.07
CA SER A 58 -15.61 3.15 -1.89
C SER A 58 -15.43 4.48 -1.15
N ASP A 59 -16.55 5.08 -0.75
CA ASP A 59 -16.52 6.21 0.18
C ASP A 59 -16.38 5.72 1.62
N LYS A 60 -15.61 6.44 2.45
CA LYS A 60 -15.59 6.18 3.90
C LYS A 60 -16.69 7.00 4.58
N ILE A 61 -17.65 6.31 5.17
CA ILE A 61 -18.79 6.93 5.84
C ILE A 61 -18.66 6.77 7.34
N TYR A 62 -18.61 7.89 8.05
CA TYR A 62 -18.52 7.93 9.49
C TYR A 62 -19.93 8.05 10.06
N TRP A 63 -20.29 7.09 10.91
CA TRP A 63 -21.59 7.01 11.56
C TRP A 63 -21.46 7.27 13.06
N GLN A 64 -22.36 8.07 13.60
CA GLN A 64 -22.53 8.23 15.04
C GLN A 64 -23.80 7.52 15.49
N ARG A 65 -23.65 6.57 16.42
CA ARG A 65 -24.78 5.95 17.10
C ARG A 65 -25.39 6.94 18.09
N GLN A 66 -26.68 7.18 17.95
CA GLN A 66 -27.46 8.06 18.81
C GLN A 66 -27.94 7.33 20.07
N GLY A 67 -28.43 8.09 21.06
CA GLY A 67 -28.91 7.52 22.33
C GLY A 67 -30.11 6.59 22.19
N ASP A 68 -30.94 6.80 21.15
CA ASP A 68 -32.07 5.94 20.79
C ASP A 68 -31.66 4.67 20.00
N GLY A 69 -30.36 4.52 19.72
CA GLY A 69 -29.81 3.41 18.95
C GLY A 69 -29.80 3.62 17.43
N SER A 70 -30.37 4.71 16.92
CA SER A 70 -30.28 5.08 15.50
C SER A 70 -28.86 5.52 15.10
N PHE A 71 -28.58 5.61 13.80
CA PHE A 71 -27.29 6.07 13.28
C PHE A 71 -27.46 7.31 12.42
N LYS A 72 -26.59 8.31 12.67
CA LYS A 72 -26.51 9.54 11.88
C LYS A 72 -25.16 9.59 11.15
N VAL A 73 -25.17 9.95 9.86
CA VAL A 73 -23.94 10.24 9.12
C VAL A 73 -23.33 11.53 9.66
N VAL A 74 -22.06 11.50 10.04
CA VAL A 74 -21.34 12.69 10.54
C VAL A 74 -20.32 13.22 9.54
N TYR A 75 -19.78 12.36 8.69
CA TYR A 75 -18.80 12.74 7.67
C TYR A 75 -18.75 11.68 6.56
N VAL A 76 -18.52 12.11 5.32
CA VAL A 76 -18.29 11.25 4.16
C VAL A 76 -16.99 11.67 3.50
N GLU A 77 -16.02 10.76 3.46
CA GLU A 77 -14.74 10.98 2.81
C GLU A 77 -14.74 10.25 1.45
N GLU A 78 -15.13 10.98 0.40
CA GLU A 78 -15.31 10.41 -0.95
C GLU A 78 -13.99 10.01 -1.61
N LYS A 79 -12.88 10.66 -1.24
CA LYS A 79 -11.57 10.51 -1.91
C LYS A 79 -10.60 9.62 -1.13
N ALA A 80 -11.12 8.82 -0.19
CA ALA A 80 -10.29 8.09 0.76
C ALA A 80 -9.72 6.77 0.22
N ILE A 81 -10.36 6.18 -0.78
CA ILE A 81 -10.06 4.83 -1.29
C ILE A 81 -9.58 4.91 -2.74
N GLY A 82 -8.70 3.97 -3.12
CA GLY A 82 -8.09 3.93 -4.45
C GLY A 82 -7.31 5.20 -4.80
N SER A 83 -6.68 5.85 -3.81
CA SER A 83 -5.99 7.13 -3.99
C SER A 83 -4.85 7.08 -5.01
N LEU A 84 -4.22 5.91 -5.17
CA LEU A 84 -3.15 5.68 -6.12
C LEU A 84 -3.07 4.19 -6.50
N VAL A 85 -3.24 3.90 -7.78
CA VAL A 85 -2.95 2.60 -8.39
C VAL A 85 -1.70 2.74 -9.25
N VAL A 86 -0.70 1.89 -9.02
CA VAL A 86 0.56 1.91 -9.76
C VAL A 86 0.95 0.53 -10.25
N THR A 87 1.73 0.51 -11.33
CA THR A 87 2.45 -0.67 -11.79
C THR A 87 3.92 -0.30 -12.05
N LYS A 88 4.77 -1.30 -12.29
CA LYS A 88 6.15 -1.06 -12.71
C LYS A 88 6.17 -0.67 -14.19
N ALA A 89 6.80 0.46 -14.50
CA ALA A 89 6.92 0.95 -15.87
C ALA A 89 7.66 -0.05 -16.78
N VAL A 90 7.26 -0.10 -18.04
CA VAL A 90 7.92 -0.92 -19.05
C VAL A 90 9.39 -0.47 -19.22
N GLY A 91 10.32 -1.42 -19.17
CA GLY A 91 11.75 -1.15 -19.39
C GLY A 91 12.49 -0.41 -18.26
N SER A 92 11.83 -0.04 -17.15
CA SER A 92 12.50 0.65 -16.02
C SER A 92 11.95 0.22 -14.66
N ASN A 93 12.59 0.64 -13.58
CA ASN A 93 12.09 0.42 -12.21
C ASN A 93 11.24 1.58 -11.69
N MET A 94 10.86 2.51 -12.57
CA MET A 94 10.00 3.63 -12.21
C MET A 94 8.57 3.16 -12.00
N ARG A 95 7.85 3.86 -11.13
CA ARG A 95 6.40 3.72 -10.98
C ARG A 95 5.68 4.28 -12.20
N GLU A 96 4.70 3.56 -12.70
CA GLU A 96 3.72 4.02 -13.69
C GLU A 96 2.36 4.13 -12.99
N GLU A 97 1.78 5.33 -13.03
CA GLU A 97 0.47 5.62 -12.45
C GLU A 97 -0.63 5.16 -13.41
N VAL A 98 -1.58 4.38 -12.89
CA VAL A 98 -2.64 3.75 -13.68
C VAL A 98 -4.02 3.90 -13.02
N SER A 99 -4.22 4.77 -12.03
CA SER A 99 -5.55 4.95 -11.42
C SER A 99 -6.59 5.40 -12.45
N HIS A 100 -6.17 6.19 -13.45
CA HIS A 100 -7.02 6.68 -14.53
C HIS A 100 -7.63 5.57 -15.42
N ILE A 101 -7.11 4.34 -15.40
CA ILE A 101 -7.76 3.20 -16.09
C ILE A 101 -8.77 2.50 -15.18
N TYR A 102 -8.66 2.63 -13.86
CA TYR A 102 -9.58 2.02 -12.87
C TYR A 102 -10.74 2.93 -12.48
N LYS A 103 -10.57 4.25 -12.54
CA LYS A 103 -11.61 5.21 -12.20
C LYS A 103 -11.45 6.52 -12.98
N HIS A 104 -12.53 7.30 -13.01
CA HIS A 104 -12.53 8.66 -13.55
C HIS A 104 -11.90 9.64 -12.55
N PRO A 105 -11.48 10.85 -12.98
CA PRO A 105 -10.88 11.83 -12.09
C PRO A 105 -11.81 12.21 -10.92
N GLU A 106 -11.23 12.29 -9.72
CA GLU A 106 -11.95 12.61 -8.48
C GLU A 106 -12.72 13.95 -8.57
N GLY A 107 -14.05 13.91 -8.41
CA GLY A 107 -14.93 15.08 -8.50
C GLY A 107 -15.42 15.41 -9.91
N SER A 108 -15.16 14.55 -10.91
CA SER A 108 -15.80 14.62 -12.23
C SER A 108 -17.23 14.08 -12.20
N GLU A 109 -18.07 14.50 -13.14
CA GLU A 109 -19.44 13.97 -13.26
C GLU A 109 -19.43 12.47 -13.58
N GLU A 110 -18.44 12.02 -14.36
CA GLU A 110 -18.27 10.62 -14.75
C GLU A 110 -17.90 9.73 -13.55
N GLU A 111 -17.02 10.23 -12.67
CA GLU A 111 -16.69 9.55 -11.40
C GLU A 111 -17.96 9.38 -10.57
N ARG A 112 -18.73 10.47 -10.39
CA ARG A 112 -19.91 10.37 -9.55
C ARG A 112 -20.97 9.44 -10.12
N LYS A 113 -21.21 9.53 -11.43
CA LYS A 113 -22.12 8.64 -12.15
C LYS A 113 -21.71 7.17 -12.05
N ALA A 114 -20.41 6.85 -12.09
CA ALA A 114 -19.93 5.48 -11.92
C ALA A 114 -20.25 4.93 -10.52
N VAL A 115 -20.00 5.72 -9.47
CA VAL A 115 -20.33 5.33 -8.08
C VAL A 115 -21.83 5.20 -7.87
N GLU A 116 -22.64 6.12 -8.40
CA GLU A 116 -24.11 6.03 -8.34
C GLU A 116 -24.63 4.80 -9.07
N THR A 117 -24.08 4.48 -10.25
CA THR A 117 -24.44 3.28 -11.03
C THR A 117 -24.13 2.01 -10.24
N ALA A 118 -22.96 1.95 -9.59
CA ALA A 118 -22.57 0.83 -8.74
C ALA A 118 -23.46 0.71 -7.49
N ALA A 119 -23.71 1.83 -6.80
CA ALA A 119 -24.54 1.88 -5.59
C ALA A 119 -25.99 1.48 -5.86
N ALA A 120 -26.54 1.82 -7.03
CA ALA A 120 -27.88 1.41 -7.46
C ALA A 120 -28.05 -0.11 -7.58
N HIS A 121 -26.96 -0.84 -7.81
CA HIS A 121 -26.92 -2.31 -7.85
C HIS A 121 -26.40 -2.92 -6.54
N GLY A 122 -26.14 -2.09 -5.52
CA GLY A 122 -25.61 -2.49 -4.22
C GLY A 122 -26.66 -2.59 -3.13
N SER A 123 -26.20 -2.84 -1.90
CA SER A 123 -27.05 -3.04 -0.72
C SER A 123 -27.60 -1.76 -0.09
N LYS A 124 -27.09 -0.59 -0.47
CA LYS A 124 -27.49 0.71 0.10
C LYS A 124 -27.60 1.81 -0.97
N PRO A 125 -28.65 1.80 -1.81
CA PRO A 125 -28.79 2.71 -2.95
C PRO A 125 -29.03 4.18 -2.56
N ASN A 126 -29.54 4.45 -1.35
CA ASN A 126 -29.95 5.79 -0.91
C ASN A 126 -28.94 6.47 0.04
N VAL A 127 -27.72 5.97 0.14
CA VAL A 127 -26.72 6.44 1.13
C VAL A 127 -26.39 7.92 0.96
N TYR A 128 -26.44 8.42 -0.28
CA TYR A 128 -26.08 9.80 -0.62
C TYR A 128 -27.26 10.78 -0.60
N ALA A 129 -28.49 10.30 -0.35
CA ALA A 129 -29.69 11.14 -0.37
C ALA A 129 -29.81 12.10 0.83
N ILE A 130 -28.95 11.94 1.85
CA ILE A 130 -28.95 12.75 3.08
C ILE A 130 -27.57 13.37 3.24
N ARG A 131 -27.32 14.50 2.56
CA ARG A 131 -26.13 15.35 2.75
C ARG A 131 -26.53 16.63 3.49
N ASP A 132 -26.80 16.51 4.77
CA ASP A 132 -26.93 17.68 5.65
C ASP A 132 -25.60 17.94 6.35
N SER A 133 -24.87 18.96 5.90
CA SER A 133 -24.34 20.03 6.76
C SER A 133 -23.22 20.82 6.06
N ALA A 134 -23.27 22.13 6.20
CA ALA A 134 -22.09 22.97 6.03
C ALA A 134 -21.09 22.65 7.16
N GLU A 135 -19.84 22.37 6.81
CA GLU A 135 -18.77 22.09 7.77
C GLU A 135 -18.11 23.40 8.22
N ASP A 136 -18.39 23.85 9.44
CA ASP A 136 -17.76 25.06 9.99
C ASP A 136 -16.28 24.84 10.33
N VAL A 137 -15.91 23.63 10.74
CA VAL A 137 -14.52 23.28 11.06
C VAL A 137 -14.05 22.12 10.21
N ALA A 138 -12.95 22.32 9.47
CA ALA A 138 -12.27 21.30 8.70
C ALA A 138 -11.14 20.63 9.51
N LEU A 139 -10.92 19.34 9.27
CA LEU A 139 -9.95 18.50 9.98
C LEU A 139 -8.93 17.86 9.01
N GLN A 140 -7.64 18.09 9.26
CA GLN A 140 -6.54 17.48 8.52
C GLN A 140 -5.55 16.81 9.47
N VAL A 141 -4.92 15.72 9.00
CA VAL A 141 -3.88 14.99 9.73
C VAL A 141 -2.56 15.15 9.00
N GLU A 142 -1.54 15.58 9.72
CA GLU A 142 -0.16 15.66 9.28
C GLU A 142 0.64 14.60 10.04
N ALA A 143 0.93 13.48 9.38
CA ALA A 143 1.87 12.48 9.89
C ALA A 143 3.23 12.69 9.23
N GLN A 144 4.29 12.84 10.03
CA GLN A 144 5.65 12.88 9.51
C GLN A 144 6.12 11.48 9.10
N ASP A 145 7.02 11.42 8.11
CA ASP A 145 7.78 10.21 7.82
C ASP A 145 8.60 9.82 9.05
N ALA A 146 8.21 8.74 9.71
CA ALA A 146 8.89 8.25 10.91
C ALA A 146 9.67 6.97 10.59
N VAL A 147 10.87 6.86 11.15
CA VAL A 147 11.71 5.65 11.05
C VAL A 147 11.55 4.83 12.33
N THR A 148 11.36 3.51 12.18
CA THR A 148 11.27 2.60 13.33
C THR A 148 12.49 2.74 14.22
N GLY A 149 12.27 2.99 15.52
CA GLY A 149 13.34 3.21 16.50
C GLY A 149 13.46 4.65 16.98
N GLN A 150 12.83 5.61 16.30
CA GLN A 150 12.87 7.04 16.63
C GLN A 150 11.57 7.51 17.29
N ASP A 151 11.65 8.60 18.04
CA ASP A 151 10.47 9.33 18.49
C ASP A 151 9.78 9.99 17.28
N LEU A 152 8.45 10.06 17.29
CA LEU A 152 7.67 10.68 16.23
C LEU A 152 6.68 11.69 16.78
N THR A 153 6.16 12.57 15.94
CA THR A 153 5.08 13.49 16.30
C THR A 153 3.95 13.39 15.29
N VAL A 154 2.74 13.08 15.78
CA VAL A 154 1.52 13.09 14.97
C VAL A 154 0.83 14.43 15.17
N CYS A 155 0.46 15.11 14.09
CA CYS A 155 -0.18 16.42 14.16
C CYS A 155 -1.57 16.41 13.53
N VAL A 156 -2.48 17.15 14.15
CA VAL A 156 -3.82 17.41 13.65
C VAL A 156 -4.00 18.90 13.50
N VAL A 157 -4.48 19.32 12.33
CA VAL A 157 -4.78 20.72 12.02
C VAL A 157 -6.30 20.88 11.94
N LEU A 158 -6.82 21.79 12.75
CA LEU A 158 -8.21 22.22 12.71
C LEU A 158 -8.27 23.59 12.05
N THR A 159 -9.18 23.79 11.10
CA THR A 159 -9.38 25.08 10.42
C THR A 159 -10.83 25.51 10.55
N ASN A 160 -11.06 26.70 11.09
CA ASN A 160 -12.40 27.29 11.19
C ASN A 160 -12.76 28.01 9.89
N CYS A 161 -13.65 27.40 9.10
CA CYS A 161 -14.17 27.93 7.85
C CYS A 161 -15.37 28.87 8.05
N SER A 162 -15.83 29.07 9.29
CA SER A 162 -16.95 29.96 9.61
C SER A 162 -16.49 31.39 9.92
N SER A 163 -17.45 32.32 9.92
CA SER A 163 -17.23 33.74 10.27
C SER A 163 -17.27 34.00 11.78
N SER A 164 -17.46 32.98 12.61
CA SER A 164 -17.61 33.10 14.07
C SER A 164 -16.59 32.22 14.79
N PRO A 165 -16.21 32.55 16.04
CA PRO A 165 -15.35 31.68 16.83
C PRO A 165 -15.97 30.29 17.02
N ARG A 166 -15.11 29.27 17.07
CA ARG A 166 -15.50 27.86 17.30
C ARG A 166 -14.63 27.24 18.37
N THR A 167 -15.25 26.49 19.26
CA THR A 167 -14.57 25.75 20.32
C THR A 167 -14.70 24.26 20.08
N VAL A 168 -13.58 23.58 19.88
CA VAL A 168 -13.52 22.15 19.56
C VAL A 168 -12.99 21.37 20.75
N LYS A 169 -13.77 20.41 21.25
CA LYS A 169 -13.27 19.35 22.13
C LYS A 169 -12.69 18.24 21.27
N LEU A 170 -11.38 18.14 21.20
CA LEU A 170 -10.63 17.23 20.34
C LEU A 170 -10.05 16.07 21.15
N HIS A 171 -10.30 14.84 20.70
CA HIS A 171 -9.76 13.61 21.24
C HIS A 171 -9.02 12.82 20.16
N LEU A 172 -7.76 12.49 20.42
CA LEU A 172 -6.88 11.68 19.56
C LEU A 172 -6.61 10.34 20.23
N TYR A 173 -6.69 9.26 19.47
CA TYR A 173 -6.35 7.90 19.92
C TYR A 173 -5.38 7.28 18.93
N LEU A 174 -4.27 6.75 19.43
CA LEU A 174 -3.27 6.06 18.63
C LEU A 174 -3.21 4.59 19.02
N SER A 175 -3.35 3.73 18.01
CA SER A 175 -3.17 2.29 18.10
C SER A 175 -2.26 1.79 16.99
N VAL A 176 -1.81 0.55 17.13
CA VAL A 176 -1.17 -0.21 16.04
C VAL A 176 -2.24 -0.93 15.24
N THR A 177 -2.03 -1.14 13.95
CA THR A 177 -2.93 -1.95 13.12
C THR A 177 -2.13 -2.93 12.28
N PHE A 178 -2.65 -4.13 12.11
CA PHE A 178 -2.14 -5.07 11.12
C PHE A 178 -2.48 -4.57 9.71
N TYR A 179 -1.75 -5.05 8.71
CA TYR A 179 -2.04 -4.74 7.30
C TYR A 179 -3.44 -5.19 6.87
N THR A 180 -4.02 -6.16 7.57
CA THR A 180 -5.39 -6.65 7.39
C THR A 180 -6.47 -5.70 7.94
N GLY A 181 -6.09 -4.59 8.60
CA GLY A 181 -7.01 -3.64 9.22
C GLY A 181 -7.44 -3.97 10.65
N VAL A 182 -7.05 -5.13 11.19
CA VAL A 182 -7.29 -5.47 12.60
C VAL A 182 -6.45 -4.53 13.47
N SER A 183 -7.11 -3.76 14.34
CA SER A 183 -6.45 -2.83 15.23
C SER A 183 -6.10 -3.47 16.58
N GLY A 184 -4.91 -3.19 17.08
CA GLY A 184 -4.53 -3.46 18.46
C GLY A 184 -5.14 -2.47 19.44
N SER A 185 -4.78 -2.60 20.73
CA SER A 185 -5.23 -1.66 21.76
C SER A 185 -4.69 -0.25 21.52
N VAL A 186 -5.47 0.75 21.95
CA VAL A 186 -5.01 2.13 22.04
C VAL A 186 -3.90 2.20 23.08
N PHE A 187 -2.72 2.67 22.66
CA PHE A 187 -1.57 2.81 23.56
C PHE A 187 -1.28 4.27 23.94
N LYS A 188 -1.86 5.23 23.21
CA LYS A 188 -1.74 6.66 23.54
C LYS A 188 -3.02 7.42 23.22
N GLU A 189 -3.39 8.34 24.10
CA GLU A 189 -4.50 9.28 23.90
C GLU A 189 -4.09 10.73 24.20
N CYS A 190 -4.75 11.67 23.54
CA CYS A 190 -4.61 13.10 23.80
C CYS A 190 -5.98 13.78 23.75
N LYS A 191 -6.33 14.54 24.79
CA LYS A 191 -7.57 15.32 24.86
C LYS A 191 -7.21 16.79 24.99
N LYS A 192 -7.76 17.63 24.11
CA LYS A 192 -7.51 19.07 24.09
C LYS A 192 -8.79 19.82 23.77
N GLU A 193 -8.94 20.99 24.39
CA GLU A 193 -9.94 21.97 23.98
C GLU A 193 -9.23 23.06 23.17
N VAL A 194 -9.73 23.32 21.96
CA VAL A 194 -9.11 24.21 20.97
C VAL A 194 -10.09 25.32 20.64
N VAL A 195 -9.67 26.58 20.77
CA VAL A 195 -10.50 27.76 20.46
C VAL A 195 -9.98 28.40 19.19
N LEU A 196 -10.78 28.36 18.13
CA LEU A 196 -10.44 28.87 16.81
C LEU A 196 -11.14 30.20 16.55
N ALA A 197 -10.36 31.24 16.26
CA ALA A 197 -10.90 32.47 15.69
C ALA A 197 -11.50 32.22 14.28
N PRO A 198 -12.37 33.10 13.76
CA PRO A 198 -12.87 33.02 12.39
C PRO A 198 -11.72 32.91 11.38
N GLY A 199 -11.78 31.94 10.47
CA GLY A 199 -10.74 31.73 9.44
C GLY A 199 -9.41 31.18 9.95
N ALA A 200 -9.23 30.97 11.25
CA ALA A 200 -7.95 30.54 11.82
C ALA A 200 -7.77 29.02 11.76
N SER A 201 -6.50 28.61 11.67
CA SER A 201 -6.08 27.21 11.82
C SER A 201 -5.24 27.03 13.07
N GLU A 202 -5.46 25.95 13.82
CA GLU A 202 -4.62 25.57 14.96
C GLU A 202 -4.10 24.14 14.81
N ARG A 203 -2.82 23.97 15.12
CA ARG A 203 -2.10 22.69 15.07
C ARG A 203 -1.99 22.09 16.47
N THR A 204 -2.51 20.88 16.64
CA THR A 204 -2.38 20.09 17.86
C THR A 204 -1.41 18.94 17.62
N ALA A 205 -0.31 18.91 18.39
CA ALA A 205 0.74 17.91 18.27
C ALA A 205 0.62 16.84 19.37
N MET A 206 0.85 15.59 19.00
CA MET A 206 0.95 14.44 19.89
C MET A 206 2.32 13.77 19.71
N PRO A 207 3.31 14.14 20.53
CA PRO A 207 4.62 13.47 20.55
C PRO A 207 4.47 12.02 21.01
N VAL A 208 5.17 11.08 20.38
CA VAL A 208 5.12 9.65 20.68
C VAL A 208 6.55 9.12 20.74
N ALA A 209 7.01 8.78 21.93
CA ALA A 209 8.36 8.26 22.12
C ALA A 209 8.46 6.78 21.69
N TYR A 210 9.63 6.35 21.21
CA TYR A 210 9.90 4.96 20.81
C TYR A 210 9.52 3.96 21.89
N LYS A 211 9.83 4.27 23.15
CA LYS A 211 9.52 3.42 24.29
C LYS A 211 8.02 3.16 24.47
N GLU A 212 7.16 4.10 24.03
CA GLU A 212 5.71 3.99 24.16
C GLU A 212 5.14 3.03 23.12
N TYR A 213 5.60 3.09 21.86
CA TYR A 213 5.01 2.30 20.78
C TYR A 213 5.72 0.95 20.53
N ARG A 214 7.01 0.79 20.92
CA ARG A 214 7.82 -0.39 20.54
C ARG A 214 7.22 -1.74 20.94
N VAL A 215 6.52 -1.79 22.09
CA VAL A 215 5.93 -3.03 22.62
C VAL A 215 4.63 -3.41 21.93
N HIS A 216 4.06 -2.46 21.18
CA HIS A 216 2.84 -2.65 20.41
C HIS A 216 3.13 -2.91 18.94
N LEU A 217 4.35 -2.65 18.43
CA LEU A 217 4.64 -2.83 17.01
C LEU A 217 4.34 -4.26 16.57
N VAL A 218 3.45 -4.35 15.59
CA VAL A 218 3.10 -5.56 14.87
C VAL A 218 3.70 -5.50 13.45
N ASP A 219 3.48 -6.55 12.67
CA ASP A 219 4.03 -6.63 11.32
C ASP A 219 3.69 -5.39 10.47
N GLN A 220 4.68 -4.91 9.71
CA GLN A 220 4.68 -3.69 8.89
C GLN A 220 4.73 -2.36 9.64
N GLY A 221 4.65 -2.33 10.97
CA GLY A 221 4.82 -1.08 11.74
C GLY A 221 3.77 -0.03 11.41
N THR A 222 2.55 -0.46 11.07
CA THR A 222 1.44 0.42 10.71
C THR A 222 0.72 0.92 11.96
N MET A 223 0.45 2.23 12.01
CA MET A 223 -0.25 2.93 13.08
C MET A 223 -1.58 3.48 12.58
N LEU A 224 -2.59 3.45 13.45
CA LEU A 224 -3.92 4.01 13.21
C LEU A 224 -4.18 5.14 14.21
N LEU A 225 -4.34 6.35 13.68
CA LEU A 225 -4.84 7.51 14.40
C LEU A 225 -6.36 7.61 14.22
N ASN A 226 -7.11 7.54 15.32
CA ASN A 226 -8.51 7.92 15.36
C ASN A 226 -8.62 9.33 15.93
N VAL A 227 -9.26 10.23 15.19
CA VAL A 227 -9.53 11.60 15.59
C VAL A 227 -11.03 11.75 15.77
N SER A 228 -11.45 12.25 16.92
CA SER A 228 -12.83 12.62 17.20
C SER A 228 -12.89 14.03 17.77
N GLY A 229 -13.90 14.79 17.37
CA GLY A 229 -14.06 16.17 17.81
C GLY A 229 -15.53 16.55 17.95
N HIS A 230 -15.80 17.49 18.83
CA HIS A 230 -17.12 18.11 18.96
C HIS A 230 -16.99 19.62 19.01
N VAL A 231 -17.66 20.30 18.08
CA VAL A 231 -17.75 21.76 18.02
C VAL A 231 -18.90 22.20 18.93
N LYS A 232 -18.59 22.97 19.98
CA LYS A 232 -19.56 23.30 21.03
C LYS A 232 -20.75 24.12 20.53
N GLU A 233 -20.51 25.00 19.56
CA GLU A 233 -21.48 26.02 19.17
C GLU A 233 -22.57 25.52 18.23
N ASN A 234 -22.26 24.53 17.38
CA ASN A 234 -23.18 24.05 16.33
C ASN A 234 -23.37 22.52 16.36
N THR A 235 -22.82 21.84 17.36
CA THR A 235 -22.88 20.38 17.54
C THR A 235 -22.21 19.55 16.43
N GLN A 236 -21.46 20.18 15.51
CA GLN A 236 -20.71 19.47 14.48
C GLN A 236 -19.79 18.43 15.13
N VAL A 237 -19.83 17.21 14.61
CA VAL A 237 -18.97 16.11 15.03
C VAL A 237 -17.87 15.96 13.99
N LEU A 238 -16.62 15.97 14.44
CA LEU A 238 -15.46 15.66 13.61
C LEU A 238 -15.10 14.20 13.85
N ALA A 239 -14.89 13.45 12.78
CA ALA A 239 -14.42 12.07 12.86
C ALA A 239 -13.48 11.79 11.69
N LYS A 240 -12.28 11.30 11.98
CA LYS A 240 -11.34 10.89 10.94
C LYS A 240 -10.45 9.75 11.40
N GLN A 241 -10.24 8.79 10.51
CA GLN A 241 -9.23 7.76 10.66
C GLN A 241 -8.08 8.01 9.70
N HIS A 242 -6.86 7.98 10.22
CA HIS A 242 -5.66 8.13 9.42
C HIS A 242 -4.65 7.04 9.75
N THR A 243 -4.23 6.32 8.72
CA THR A 243 -3.25 5.24 8.83
C THR A 243 -1.92 5.72 8.26
N PHE A 244 -0.83 5.49 8.99
CA PHE A 244 0.53 5.77 8.55
C PHE A 244 1.47 4.66 8.99
N ARG A 245 2.63 4.55 8.36
CA ARG A 245 3.57 3.44 8.59
C ARG A 245 4.93 3.96 9.00
N LEU A 246 5.56 3.29 9.96
CA LEU A 246 6.99 3.48 10.25
C LEU A 246 7.85 2.85 9.15
N ARG A 247 8.80 3.63 8.64
CA ARG A 247 9.77 3.15 7.65
C ARG A 247 10.90 2.40 8.33
N THR A 248 11.35 1.34 7.69
CA THR A 248 12.60 0.65 8.00
C THR A 248 13.68 1.13 7.05
N PRO A 249 14.95 1.23 7.48
CA PRO A 249 16.03 1.63 6.59
C PRO A 249 16.29 0.55 5.54
N ASP A 250 16.77 0.96 4.37
CA ASP A 250 17.14 0.04 3.30
C ASP A 250 18.54 -0.56 3.52
N LEU A 251 18.78 -1.74 2.93
CA LEU A 251 20.13 -2.29 2.78
C LEU A 251 20.84 -1.55 1.64
N SER A 252 22.08 -1.14 1.88
CA SER A 252 22.95 -0.65 0.81
C SER A 252 23.75 -1.80 0.22
N LEU A 253 23.59 -2.04 -1.08
CA LEU A 253 24.33 -3.05 -1.82
C LEU A 253 25.32 -2.37 -2.76
N THR A 254 26.54 -2.87 -2.86
CA THR A 254 27.57 -2.32 -3.74
C THR A 254 28.37 -3.45 -4.37
N LEU A 255 28.43 -3.50 -5.70
CA LEU A 255 29.32 -4.40 -6.42
C LEU A 255 30.76 -3.90 -6.28
N LEU A 256 31.67 -4.78 -5.91
CA LEU A 256 33.09 -4.42 -5.74
C LEU A 256 33.91 -4.62 -7.03
N ARG A 257 33.37 -5.38 -7.98
CA ARG A 257 33.98 -5.65 -9.28
C ARG A 257 32.89 -5.78 -10.35
N ALA A 258 33.28 -5.59 -11.61
CA ALA A 258 32.40 -5.85 -12.74
C ALA A 258 31.97 -7.33 -12.75
N ALA A 259 30.71 -7.58 -13.09
CA ALA A 259 30.16 -8.93 -13.14
C ALA A 259 30.32 -9.50 -14.56
N VAL A 260 30.90 -10.70 -14.66
CA VAL A 260 31.06 -11.43 -15.93
C VAL A 260 30.50 -12.84 -15.75
N VAL A 261 29.80 -13.36 -16.76
CA VAL A 261 29.28 -14.74 -16.71
C VAL A 261 30.40 -15.73 -16.45
N GLY A 262 30.18 -16.61 -15.46
CA GLY A 262 31.13 -17.66 -15.08
C GLY A 262 32.31 -17.19 -14.22
N GLN A 263 32.44 -15.89 -13.96
CA GLN A 263 33.47 -15.36 -13.08
C GLN A 263 32.89 -15.02 -11.72
N GLU A 264 33.67 -15.26 -10.66
CA GLU A 264 33.26 -14.83 -9.34
C GLU A 264 33.15 -13.30 -9.28
N CYS A 265 32.13 -12.83 -8.58
CA CYS A 265 31.87 -11.43 -8.28
C CYS A 265 31.63 -11.28 -6.76
N GLU A 266 31.93 -10.11 -6.20
CA GLU A 266 31.71 -9.81 -4.77
C GLU A 266 30.74 -8.62 -4.63
N VAL A 267 29.75 -8.79 -3.78
CA VAL A 267 28.85 -7.71 -3.33
C VAL A 267 29.13 -7.40 -1.86
N GLN A 268 29.19 -6.10 -1.56
CA GLN A 268 29.16 -5.58 -0.21
C GLN A 268 27.72 -5.23 0.17
N ILE A 269 27.29 -5.65 1.35
CA ILE A 269 25.98 -5.35 1.93
C ILE A 269 26.23 -4.57 3.22
N VAL A 270 25.70 -3.35 3.31
CA VAL A 270 25.83 -2.46 4.47
C VAL A 270 24.47 -2.22 5.09
N PHE A 271 24.40 -2.36 6.40
CA PHE A 271 23.20 -2.10 7.19
C PHE A 271 23.54 -1.36 8.47
N GLN A 272 22.68 -0.42 8.87
CA GLN A 272 22.76 0.27 10.14
C GLN A 272 21.51 -0.04 10.95
N ASN A 273 21.68 -0.66 12.11
CA ASN A 273 20.57 -0.95 13.02
C ASN A 273 19.94 0.39 13.46
N PRO A 274 18.67 0.66 13.12
CA PRO A 274 18.02 1.92 13.50
C PRO A 274 17.53 1.93 14.95
N LEU A 275 17.54 0.77 15.61
CA LEU A 275 17.02 0.61 16.96
C LEU A 275 18.11 0.90 18.01
N PRO A 276 17.74 1.46 19.17
CA PRO A 276 18.65 1.60 20.31
C PRO A 276 18.91 0.26 21.04
N VAL A 277 18.35 -0.85 20.56
CA VAL A 277 18.51 -2.19 21.13
C VAL A 277 19.23 -3.13 20.16
N THR A 278 19.84 -4.18 20.69
CA THR A 278 20.47 -5.23 19.89
C THR A 278 19.43 -6.00 19.08
N LEU A 279 19.69 -6.16 17.78
CA LEU A 279 19.00 -7.14 16.94
C LEU A 279 19.65 -8.49 17.18
N THR A 280 18.87 -9.51 17.53
CA THR A 280 19.39 -10.85 17.79
C THR A 280 19.13 -11.78 16.62
N ASN A 281 19.97 -12.80 16.45
CA ASN A 281 19.79 -13.84 15.42
C ASN A 281 19.53 -13.26 14.01
N VAL A 282 20.29 -12.24 13.63
CA VAL A 282 20.09 -11.54 12.35
C VAL A 282 20.44 -12.45 11.19
N VAL A 283 19.51 -12.55 10.25
CA VAL A 283 19.65 -13.35 9.03
C VAL A 283 19.51 -12.46 7.81
N PHE A 284 20.51 -12.51 6.93
CA PHE A 284 20.41 -11.93 5.58
C PHE A 284 20.03 -13.01 4.58
N ARG A 285 19.16 -12.67 3.62
CA ARG A 285 18.84 -13.52 2.48
C ARG A 285 19.20 -12.78 1.20
N LEU A 286 19.90 -13.44 0.29
CA LEU A 286 20.40 -12.87 -0.96
C LEU A 286 19.93 -13.74 -2.14
N GLU A 287 19.33 -13.12 -3.14
CA GLU A 287 18.93 -13.81 -4.37
C GLU A 287 18.94 -12.88 -5.59
N GLY A 288 19.06 -13.46 -6.78
CA GLY A 288 18.96 -12.72 -8.03
C GLY A 288 18.88 -13.68 -9.21
N SER A 289 17.85 -13.52 -10.06
CA SER A 289 17.59 -14.44 -11.17
C SER A 289 18.74 -14.44 -12.18
N GLY A 290 19.50 -15.53 -12.26
CA GLY A 290 20.71 -15.63 -13.10
C GLY A 290 21.98 -15.08 -12.45
N LEU A 291 21.93 -14.69 -11.18
CA LEU A 291 23.06 -14.21 -10.37
C LEU A 291 23.35 -15.14 -9.20
N GLN A 292 22.34 -15.37 -8.34
CA GLN A 292 22.48 -16.06 -7.06
C GLN A 292 21.17 -16.78 -6.75
N ARG A 293 21.23 -18.11 -6.55
CA ARG A 293 20.10 -18.85 -5.95
C ARG A 293 19.88 -18.36 -4.51
N PRO A 294 18.67 -18.45 -3.95
CA PRO A 294 18.40 -18.03 -2.57
C PRO A 294 19.47 -18.53 -1.60
N LYS A 295 20.17 -17.59 -0.97
CA LYS A 295 21.27 -17.86 -0.03
C LYS A 295 21.01 -17.16 1.28
N THR A 296 21.16 -17.91 2.37
CA THR A 296 20.99 -17.43 3.74
C THR A 296 22.36 -17.18 4.38
N LEU A 297 22.54 -16.03 5.03
CA LEU A 297 23.75 -15.63 5.73
C LEU A 297 23.39 -15.26 7.18
N ASN A 298 23.94 -16.00 8.14
CA ASN A 298 23.74 -15.70 9.57
C ASN A 298 24.77 -14.64 9.99
N ALA A 299 24.29 -13.48 10.46
CA ALA A 299 25.13 -12.38 10.92
C ALA A 299 25.27 -12.31 12.45
N GLY A 300 24.51 -13.15 13.18
CA GLY A 300 24.51 -13.14 14.65
C GLY A 300 23.80 -11.90 15.20
N ASP A 301 24.36 -11.31 16.26
CA ASP A 301 23.75 -10.17 16.92
C ASP A 301 24.34 -8.85 16.41
N ILE A 302 23.49 -7.85 16.17
CA ILE A 302 23.90 -6.50 15.78
C ILE A 302 23.48 -5.53 16.88
N GLY A 303 24.46 -4.96 17.58
CA GLY A 303 24.22 -4.02 18.68
C GLY A 303 23.36 -2.80 18.28
N GLY A 304 22.71 -2.19 19.26
CA GLY A 304 21.92 -0.98 19.08
C GLY A 304 22.70 0.13 18.38
N ASN A 305 22.11 0.76 17.36
CA ASN A 305 22.71 1.81 16.54
C ASN A 305 24.04 1.42 15.84
N LYS A 306 24.41 0.13 15.80
CA LYS A 306 25.65 -0.34 15.15
C LYS A 306 25.46 -0.56 13.66
N ARG A 307 26.55 -0.36 12.92
CA ARG A 307 26.66 -0.66 11.50
C ARG A 307 27.34 -2.02 11.32
N VAL A 308 26.84 -2.81 10.38
CA VAL A 308 27.46 -4.05 9.91
C VAL A 308 27.78 -3.93 8.42
N THR A 309 28.82 -4.63 8.00
CA THR A 309 29.22 -4.76 6.60
C THR A 309 29.52 -6.22 6.32
N LEU A 310 28.79 -6.80 5.38
CA LEU A 310 28.97 -8.16 4.91
C LEU A 310 29.52 -8.15 3.49
N ARG A 311 30.36 -9.12 3.18
CA ARG A 311 30.85 -9.38 1.83
C ARG A 311 30.39 -10.76 1.42
N GLN A 312 29.77 -10.85 0.24
CA GLN A 312 29.31 -12.11 -0.29
C GLN A 312 29.74 -12.26 -1.75
N THR A 313 30.34 -13.42 -2.05
CA THR A 313 30.67 -13.81 -3.42
C THR A 313 29.51 -14.55 -4.10
N PHE A 314 29.38 -14.39 -5.41
CA PHE A 314 28.44 -15.11 -6.27
C PHE A 314 29.01 -15.22 -7.69
N VAL A 315 28.48 -16.14 -8.49
CA VAL A 315 28.93 -16.37 -9.88
C VAL A 315 27.73 -16.19 -10.82
N PRO A 316 27.68 -15.11 -11.62
CA PRO A 316 26.61 -14.90 -12.60
C PRO A 316 26.57 -16.00 -13.65
N VAL A 317 25.37 -16.44 -14.02
CA VAL A 317 25.14 -17.49 -15.03
C VAL A 317 24.43 -16.99 -16.28
N ARG A 318 23.90 -15.75 -16.27
CA ARG A 318 23.27 -15.11 -17.44
C ARG A 318 23.74 -13.67 -17.58
N SER A 319 24.09 -13.27 -18.81
CA SER A 319 24.47 -11.90 -19.17
C SER A 319 23.26 -10.96 -19.18
N GLY A 320 23.52 -9.65 -19.32
CA GLY A 320 22.52 -8.59 -19.42
C GLY A 320 22.20 -7.92 -18.09
N SER A 321 21.22 -7.03 -18.10
CA SER A 321 20.76 -6.33 -16.90
C SER A 321 19.97 -7.27 -15.99
N ARG A 322 20.41 -7.36 -14.74
CA ARG A 322 19.86 -8.25 -13.70
C ARG A 322 19.69 -7.48 -12.39
N GLN A 323 18.92 -8.05 -11.47
CA GLN A 323 18.75 -7.49 -10.13
C GLN A 323 19.21 -8.50 -9.09
N LEU A 324 19.96 -7.99 -8.12
CA LEU A 324 20.33 -8.70 -6.91
C LEU A 324 19.59 -8.05 -5.74
N ILE A 325 18.87 -8.85 -4.98
CA ILE A 325 18.01 -8.43 -3.88
C ILE A 325 18.56 -9.06 -2.61
N ALA A 326 18.68 -8.25 -1.57
CA ALA A 326 18.94 -8.72 -0.22
C ALA A 326 17.79 -8.32 0.71
N SER A 327 17.49 -9.18 1.68
CA SER A 327 16.64 -8.86 2.83
C SER A 327 17.34 -9.18 4.13
N LEU A 328 16.96 -8.49 5.19
CA LEU A 328 17.40 -8.72 6.56
C LEU A 328 16.17 -8.98 7.43
N ASP A 329 16.28 -10.00 8.26
CA ASP A 329 15.24 -10.41 9.20
C ASP A 329 15.83 -10.62 10.59
N SER A 330 15.15 -10.10 11.61
CA SER A 330 15.41 -10.37 13.03
C SER A 330 14.11 -10.30 13.84
N PRO A 331 14.05 -10.88 15.05
CA PRO A 331 12.86 -10.80 15.89
C PRO A 331 12.44 -9.36 16.26
N GLN A 332 13.38 -8.42 16.29
CA GLN A 332 13.13 -7.02 16.65
C GLN A 332 12.88 -6.13 15.44
N LEU A 333 13.28 -6.55 14.23
CA LEU A 333 13.21 -5.73 13.03
C LEU A 333 13.02 -6.61 11.80
N SER A 334 11.90 -6.40 11.11
CA SER A 334 11.58 -7.05 9.84
C SER A 334 11.52 -6.02 8.70
N GLN A 335 11.34 -6.50 7.46
CA GLN A 335 11.09 -5.66 6.28
C GLN A 335 12.20 -4.69 5.90
N VAL A 336 13.43 -5.06 6.24
CA VAL A 336 14.63 -4.40 5.75
C VAL A 336 15.04 -5.11 4.45
N HIS A 337 15.14 -4.36 3.36
CA HIS A 337 15.53 -4.91 2.07
C HIS A 337 16.38 -3.92 1.28
N GLY A 338 17.07 -4.40 0.26
CA GLY A 338 17.80 -3.56 -0.67
C GLY A 338 17.98 -4.27 -1.99
N VAL A 339 18.12 -3.48 -3.05
CA VAL A 339 18.26 -3.97 -4.42
C VAL A 339 19.39 -3.22 -5.11
N ILE A 340 20.13 -3.94 -5.94
CA ILE A 340 21.10 -3.36 -6.87
C ILE A 340 20.88 -3.92 -8.27
N GLN A 341 20.97 -3.06 -9.28
CA GLN A 341 21.07 -3.49 -10.67
C GLN A 341 22.50 -3.95 -10.95
N VAL A 342 22.63 -5.12 -11.54
CA VAL A 342 23.89 -5.75 -11.92
C VAL A 342 23.89 -5.92 -13.43
N ASP A 343 24.74 -5.18 -14.13
CA ASP A 343 24.95 -5.37 -15.56
C ASP A 343 26.04 -6.42 -15.76
N VAL A 344 25.65 -7.60 -16.25
CA VAL A 344 26.55 -8.76 -16.39
C VAL A 344 27.06 -8.87 -17.82
N ALA A 345 28.38 -8.79 -18.00
CA ALA A 345 29.02 -9.00 -19.29
C ALA A 345 29.03 -10.49 -19.68
N PRO A 346 28.96 -10.83 -20.98
CA PRO A 346 29.10 -12.20 -21.45
C PRO A 346 30.49 -12.77 -21.13
N ALA A 347 30.60 -14.11 -21.06
CA ALA A 347 31.89 -14.77 -20.90
C ALA A 347 32.77 -14.51 -22.13
N ALA A 348 34.07 -14.29 -21.92
CA ALA A 348 35.03 -14.10 -23.00
C ALA A 348 35.03 -15.33 -23.93
N GLY A 349 34.55 -15.16 -25.17
CA GLY A 349 34.47 -16.22 -26.19
C GLY A 349 33.05 -16.67 -26.59
N GLY A 350 31.99 -16.18 -25.93
CA GLY A 350 30.61 -16.43 -26.35
C GLY A 350 30.19 -15.52 -27.50
N ARG A 351 29.95 -16.08 -28.69
CA ARG A 351 29.29 -15.34 -29.79
C ARG A 351 27.90 -14.91 -29.33
N ASP A 352 27.61 -13.62 -29.43
CA ASP A 352 26.25 -13.09 -29.34
C ASP A 352 25.41 -13.78 -30.44
N SER A 353 24.54 -14.71 -30.06
CA SER A 353 23.40 -15.06 -30.88
C SER A 353 22.39 -13.92 -30.72
N SER A 354 22.60 -12.84 -31.46
CA SER A 354 21.60 -11.79 -31.62
C SER A 354 20.33 -12.42 -32.19
N ASP A 355 19.25 -12.35 -31.42
CA ASP A 355 17.88 -12.64 -31.86
C ASP A 355 17.54 -11.75 -33.07
N THR A 356 17.85 -12.25 -34.26
CA THR A 356 17.22 -11.79 -35.49
C THR A 356 15.91 -12.56 -35.59
N ARG A 357 14.81 -11.95 -35.16
CA ARG A 357 13.45 -12.44 -35.44
C ARG A 357 13.25 -12.46 -36.95
N GLY A 358 13.62 -13.57 -37.58
CA GLY A 358 13.20 -13.95 -38.91
C GLY A 358 11.75 -14.40 -38.86
N ASN A 359 10.91 -13.67 -39.58
CA ASN A 359 9.52 -14.01 -39.84
C ASN A 359 9.48 -15.33 -40.63
N GLY A 360 9.03 -16.43 -40.00
CA GLY A 360 8.99 -17.76 -40.60
C GLY A 360 7.80 -18.55 -40.06
N CYS A 361 6.69 -18.45 -40.77
CA CYS A 361 5.48 -19.21 -40.54
C CYS A 361 5.71 -20.67 -40.97
N SER A 362 5.64 -21.62 -40.03
CA SER A 362 5.40 -23.02 -40.35
C SER A 362 4.68 -23.67 -39.18
N GLY A 363 3.42 -24.06 -39.42
CA GLY A 363 2.56 -24.68 -38.43
C GLY A 363 3.02 -26.09 -38.06
N GLU A 364 2.88 -26.41 -36.78
CA GLU A 364 2.88 -27.78 -36.30
C GLU A 364 1.54 -28.07 -35.61
N THR A 365 0.83 -28.98 -36.24
CA THR A 365 -0.40 -29.67 -35.82
C THR A 365 -0.20 -30.41 -34.50
N ILE A 366 -1.07 -30.15 -33.53
CA ILE A 366 -1.19 -30.90 -32.28
C ILE A 366 -2.04 -32.16 -32.57
N PRO A 367 -1.57 -33.39 -32.27
CA PRO A 367 -2.42 -34.58 -32.41
C PRO A 367 -3.40 -34.68 -31.24
N MET A 368 -4.69 -34.79 -31.56
CA MET A 368 -5.74 -35.15 -30.61
C MET A 368 -5.61 -36.61 -30.21
N ALA A 369 -5.55 -36.87 -28.90
CA ALA A 369 -5.66 -38.20 -28.35
C ALA A 369 -7.14 -38.64 -28.38
N SER A 370 -7.42 -39.66 -29.19
CA SER A 370 -8.66 -40.43 -29.16
C SER A 370 -8.58 -41.50 -28.07
N GLY A 371 -9.60 -41.56 -27.21
CA GLY A 371 -9.85 -42.70 -26.32
C GLY A 371 -11.35 -42.89 -26.12
N GLY A 372 -11.95 -43.79 -26.92
CA GLY A 372 -13.09 -44.60 -26.48
C GLY A 372 -12.56 -45.78 -25.65
N ALA A 373 -13.33 -46.49 -24.83
CA ALA A 373 -14.78 -46.68 -24.79
C ALA A 373 -15.32 -46.57 -23.35
#